data_AF-A0A1M5GLW2-F1
#
_entry.id   AF-A0A1M5GLW2-F1
#
_cell.length_a   1.000
_cell.length_b   1.000
_cell.length_c   1.000
_cell.angle_alpha   90.00
_cell.angle_beta   90.00
_cell.angle_gamma   90.00
#
_symmetry.space_group_name_H-M   'P 1'
#
loop_
_entity.id
_entity.type
_entity.pdbx_description
1 polymer ?
#
loop_
_entity_poly.entity_id
_entity_poly.type
_entity_poly.pdbx_seq_one_letter_code
_entity_poly.pdbx_strand_id
1 'polypeptide(L)'
;MNVTLIESKVQSYQAVTSTTVRIELSNSQTVILRLSESWVLNQGDLVAIAGFQDPQSNVLIGYGYINLSQHVKSIARSHGGPFFFFGALLSIITLGIVAFIFSGEGMIAFSDILTTLPLAVVLLFSGFFIWIGIKAKRKERCVKGMLEQVEMKALVDVTTPPRDTKIVQRI
;
A
#
# COMPACT_ATOMS: atom_id res chain seq x y z
N MET A 1 0.70 11.93 -1.21
CA MET A 1 -0.33 11.04 -0.64
C MET A 1 0.24 10.56 0.68
N ASN A 2 -0.19 11.17 1.79
CA ASN A 2 0.33 10.84 3.12
C ASN A 2 -0.43 9.63 3.65
N VAL A 3 0.31 8.64 4.13
CA VAL A 3 -0.27 7.49 4.85
C VAL A 3 -0.41 7.91 6.31
N THR A 4 -1.58 7.64 6.88
CA THR A 4 -1.90 7.89 8.28
C THR A 4 -1.79 6.59 9.04
N LEU A 5 -1.19 6.62 10.22
CA LEU A 5 -1.11 5.51 11.16
C LEU A 5 -1.95 5.85 12.39
N ILE A 6 -2.78 4.92 12.84
CA ILE A 6 -3.66 5.10 14.01
C ILE A 6 -3.53 3.89 14.90
N GLU A 7 -3.22 4.13 16.17
CA GLU A 7 -3.16 3.11 17.22
C GLU A 7 -4.30 3.36 18.19
N SER A 8 -5.22 2.40 18.32
CA SER A 8 -6.40 2.57 19.19
C SER A 8 -7.04 1.23 19.54
N LYS A 9 -7.94 1.25 20.52
CA LYS A 9 -8.71 0.06 20.89
C LYS A 9 -9.94 -0.07 20.00
N VAL A 10 -10.28 -1.31 19.64
CA VAL A 10 -11.50 -1.63 18.92
C VAL A 10 -12.70 -1.46 19.87
N GLN A 11 -13.59 -0.53 19.55
CA GLN A 11 -14.84 -0.33 20.28
C GLN A 11 -15.95 -1.23 19.75
N SER A 12 -16.09 -1.31 18.43
CA SER A 12 -17.05 -2.16 17.75
C SER A 12 -16.50 -2.51 16.35
N TYR A 13 -17.00 -3.59 15.75
CA TYR A 13 -16.69 -3.92 14.36
C TYR A 13 -17.88 -4.59 13.67
N GLN A 14 -17.96 -4.40 12.36
CA GLN A 14 -18.96 -5.01 11.50
C GLN A 14 -18.28 -5.59 10.26
N ALA A 15 -18.42 -6.90 10.08
CA ALA A 15 -17.99 -7.58 8.86
C ALA A 15 -18.82 -7.07 7.67
N VAL A 16 -18.16 -6.55 6.64
CA VAL A 16 -18.81 -6.21 5.36
C VAL A 16 -18.61 -7.37 4.37
N THR A 17 -17.38 -7.87 4.29
CA THR A 17 -17.00 -9.09 3.57
C THR A 17 -15.93 -9.85 4.37
N SER A 18 -15.49 -11.02 3.88
CA SER A 18 -14.38 -11.75 4.49
C SER A 18 -13.06 -10.96 4.54
N THR A 19 -12.89 -9.98 3.65
CA THR A 19 -11.68 -9.16 3.51
C THR A 19 -11.90 -7.69 3.81
N THR A 20 -13.14 -7.29 4.10
CA THR A 20 -13.50 -5.90 4.42
C THR A 20 -14.28 -5.83 5.71
N VAL A 21 -13.78 -5.03 6.65
CA VAL A 21 -14.40 -4.82 7.97
C VAL A 21 -14.49 -3.34 8.24
N ARG A 22 -15.64 -2.92 8.78
CA ARG A 22 -15.82 -1.58 9.34
C ARG A 22 -15.52 -1.66 10.83
N ILE A 23 -14.66 -0.79 11.32
CA ILE A 23 -14.25 -0.73 12.73
C ILE A 23 -14.57 0.66 13.26
N GLU A 24 -15.11 0.69 14.48
CA GLU A 24 -15.16 1.91 15.28
C GLU A 24 -14.09 1.81 16.35
N LEU A 25 -13.22 2.81 16.40
CA LEU A 25 -12.15 2.91 17.37
C LEU A 25 -12.61 3.71 18.58
N SER A 26 -11.98 3.49 19.73
CA SER A 26 -12.33 4.18 20.98
C SER A 26 -12.18 5.70 20.93
N ASN A 27 -11.42 6.24 19.97
CA ASN A 27 -11.31 7.68 19.72
C ASN A 27 -12.45 8.25 18.85
N SER A 28 -13.56 7.51 18.69
CA SER A 28 -14.71 7.85 17.83
C SER A 28 -14.40 7.94 16.33
N GLN A 29 -13.26 7.40 15.90
CA GLN A 29 -12.92 7.33 14.48
C GLN A 29 -13.43 6.05 13.84
N THR A 30 -14.06 6.18 12.67
CA THR A 30 -14.46 5.03 11.85
C THR A 30 -13.37 4.68 10.86
N VAL A 31 -13.05 3.39 10.77
CA VAL A 31 -12.08 2.84 9.83
C VAL A 31 -12.75 1.78 8.97
N ILE A 32 -12.54 1.85 7.65
CA ILE A 32 -12.87 0.75 6.73
C ILE A 32 -11.56 0.06 6.38
N LEU A 33 -11.36 -1.12 6.93
CA LEU A 33 -10.20 -1.96 6.67
C LEU A 33 -10.47 -2.83 5.45
N ARG A 34 -9.61 -2.71 4.44
CA ARG A 34 -9.62 -3.54 3.23
C ARG A 34 -8.32 -4.32 3.20
N LEU A 35 -8.42 -5.64 3.24
CA LEU A 35 -7.29 -6.54 3.38
C LEU A 35 -7.28 -7.56 2.24
N SER A 36 -6.16 -8.29 2.10
CA SER A 36 -6.08 -9.40 1.16
C SER A 36 -6.45 -10.74 1.78
N GLU A 37 -6.41 -10.83 3.10
CA GLU A 37 -6.61 -12.05 3.87
C GLU A 37 -7.65 -11.78 4.97
N SER A 38 -8.22 -12.85 5.53
CA SER A 38 -9.20 -12.74 6.62
C SER A 38 -8.61 -12.01 7.82
N TRP A 39 -9.43 -11.19 8.46
CA TRP A 39 -9.07 -10.44 9.66
C TRP A 39 -9.43 -11.21 10.93
N VAL A 40 -8.66 -10.97 11.98
CA VAL A 40 -8.91 -11.45 13.34
C VAL A 40 -8.92 -10.24 14.28
N LEU A 41 -10.11 -9.94 14.80
CA LEU A 41 -10.40 -8.76 15.62
C LEU A 41 -11.45 -9.11 16.67
N ASN A 42 -11.20 -8.69 17.91
CA ASN A 42 -12.16 -8.72 19.00
C ASN A 42 -12.38 -7.32 19.56
N GLN A 43 -13.51 -7.13 20.24
CA GLN A 43 -13.78 -5.90 20.96
C GLN A 43 -12.76 -5.73 22.09
N GLY A 44 -12.19 -4.54 22.23
CA GLY A 44 -11.17 -4.21 23.21
C GLY A 44 -9.72 -4.47 22.76
N ASP A 45 -9.51 -5.15 21.64
CA ASP A 45 -8.17 -5.37 21.08
C ASP A 45 -7.48 -4.04 20.77
N LEU A 46 -6.18 -3.97 21.07
CA LEU A 46 -5.34 -2.86 20.66
C LEU A 46 -4.86 -3.11 19.22
N VAL A 47 -5.20 -2.21 18.31
CA VAL A 47 -4.86 -2.34 16.89
C VAL A 47 -4.11 -1.12 16.40
N ALA A 48 -3.17 -1.36 15.50
CA ALA A 48 -2.48 -0.35 14.71
C ALA A 48 -2.92 -0.46 13.26
N ILE A 49 -3.47 0.60 12.69
CA ILE A 49 -4.04 0.61 11.33
C ILE A 49 -3.34 1.67 10.49
N ALA A 50 -2.84 1.28 9.33
CA ALA A 50 -2.20 2.17 8.37
C ALA A 50 -3.07 2.31 7.12
N GLY A 51 -3.31 3.56 6.69
CA GLY A 51 -4.27 3.84 5.65
C GLY A 51 -4.21 5.25 5.08
N PHE A 52 -5.24 5.61 4.32
CA PHE A 52 -5.43 6.96 3.79
C PHE A 52 -6.73 7.53 4.33
N GLN A 53 -6.68 8.76 4.83
CA GLN A 53 -7.88 9.50 5.20
C GLN A 53 -8.66 9.83 3.92
N ASP A 54 -9.96 9.53 3.91
CA ASP A 54 -10.84 10.00 2.85
C ASP A 54 -10.97 11.53 2.94
N PRO A 55 -10.72 12.30 1.87
CA PRO A 55 -10.88 13.76 1.90
C PRO A 55 -12.33 14.21 2.10
N GLN A 56 -13.30 13.37 1.71
CA GLN A 56 -14.72 13.72 1.72
C GLN A 56 -15.45 13.24 2.97
N SER A 57 -14.86 12.32 3.73
CA SER A 57 -15.47 11.75 4.93
C SER A 57 -14.46 11.66 6.06
N ASN A 58 -14.93 11.65 7.31
CA ASN A 58 -14.04 11.42 8.46
C ASN A 58 -13.63 9.93 8.59
N VAL A 59 -13.69 9.15 7.51
CA VAL A 59 -13.39 7.72 7.49
C VAL A 59 -11.95 7.50 7.03
N LEU A 60 -11.23 6.69 7.81
CA LEU A 60 -9.93 6.17 7.38
C LEU A 60 -10.13 4.91 6.54
N ILE A 61 -9.54 4.85 5.35
CA ILE A 61 -9.46 3.61 4.58
C ILE A 61 -8.14 2.91 4.92
N GLY A 62 -8.23 1.88 5.76
CA GLY A 62 -7.11 1.05 6.18
C GLY A 62 -6.73 0.06 5.09
N TYR A 63 -5.44 0.01 4.75
CA TYR A 63 -4.86 -0.94 3.79
C TYR A 63 -3.90 -1.92 4.47
N GLY A 64 -3.75 -1.84 5.78
CA GLY A 64 -3.06 -2.84 6.56
C GLY A 64 -3.26 -2.57 8.04
N TYR A 65 -3.19 -3.63 8.84
CA TYR A 65 -3.31 -3.55 10.28
C TYR A 65 -2.42 -4.57 10.99
N ILE A 66 -2.14 -4.26 12.25
CA ILE A 66 -1.56 -5.17 13.23
C ILE A 66 -2.50 -5.20 14.44
N ASN A 67 -2.92 -6.40 14.84
CA ASN A 67 -3.53 -6.64 16.13
C ASN A 67 -2.40 -6.88 17.14
N LEU A 68 -2.14 -5.90 18.00
CA LEU A 68 -1.07 -5.97 19.00
C LEU A 68 -1.44 -6.92 20.14
N SER A 69 -2.73 -7.11 20.41
CA SER A 69 -3.22 -8.04 21.44
C SER A 69 -3.11 -9.51 21.02
N GLN A 70 -3.19 -9.80 19.73
CA GLN A 70 -3.19 -11.17 19.20
C GLN A 70 -1.97 -11.50 18.32
N HIS A 71 -1.07 -10.53 18.12
CA HIS A 71 0.12 -10.64 17.27
C HIS A 71 -0.19 -11.06 15.82
N VAL A 72 -1.34 -10.63 15.28
CA VAL A 72 -1.75 -10.90 13.90
C VAL A 72 -1.53 -9.66 13.04
N LYS A 73 -0.98 -9.84 11.84
CA LYS A 73 -0.73 -8.77 10.86
C LYS A 73 -1.35 -9.12 9.52
N SER A 74 -2.03 -8.16 8.91
CA SER A 74 -2.55 -8.32 7.54
C SER A 74 -2.41 -7.03 6.74
N ILE A 75 -2.10 -7.16 5.45
CA ILE A 75 -1.87 -6.03 4.55
C ILE A 75 -2.59 -6.31 3.23
N ALA A 76 -3.21 -5.28 2.66
CA ALA A 76 -3.73 -5.29 1.30
C ALA A 76 -2.57 -5.36 0.29
N ARG A 77 -2.55 -6.44 -0.49
CA ARG A 77 -1.65 -6.60 -1.62
C ARG A 77 -2.12 -5.74 -2.79
N SER A 78 -1.17 -5.07 -3.41
CA SER A 78 -1.41 -4.29 -4.62
C SER A 78 -1.32 -5.17 -5.85
N HIS A 79 -2.33 -5.07 -6.71
CA HIS A 79 -2.34 -5.64 -8.06
C HIS A 79 -1.56 -4.78 -9.07
N GLY A 80 -0.67 -3.89 -8.61
CA GLY A 80 0.15 -3.04 -9.48
C GLY A 80 1.20 -3.78 -10.31
N GLY A 81 1.63 -4.97 -9.88
CA GLY A 81 2.64 -5.77 -10.57
C GLY A 81 2.27 -6.10 -12.03
N PRO A 82 1.10 -6.72 -12.27
CA PRO A 82 0.62 -6.98 -13.63
C PRO A 82 0.61 -5.76 -14.54
N PHE A 83 0.16 -4.60 -14.06
CA PHE A 83 0.16 -3.36 -14.85
C PHE A 83 1.57 -2.90 -15.21
N PHE A 84 2.51 -3.00 -14.27
CA PHE A 84 3.92 -2.69 -14.53
C PHE A 84 4.52 -3.61 -15.59
N PHE A 85 4.33 -4.93 -15.46
CA PHE A 85 4.85 -5.91 -16.41
C PHE A 85 4.24 -5.75 -17.80
N PHE A 86 2.92 -5.54 -17.87
CA PHE A 86 2.21 -5.33 -19.12
C PHE A 86 2.74 -4.10 -19.86
N GLY A 87 2.87 -2.96 -19.17
CA GLY A 87 3.46 -1.76 -19.76
C GLY A 87 4.92 -1.98 -20.17
N ALA A 88 5.75 -2.54 -19.30
CA ALA A 88 7.16 -2.81 -19.64
C ALA A 88 7.30 -3.68 -20.91
N LEU A 89 6.49 -4.74 -21.02
CA LEU A 89 6.47 -5.60 -22.20
C LEU A 89 6.04 -4.84 -23.46
N LEU A 90 4.97 -4.03 -23.35
CA LEU A 90 4.48 -3.20 -24.44
C LEU A 90 5.54 -2.21 -24.93
N SER A 91 6.29 -1.59 -24.01
CA SER A 91 7.42 -0.72 -24.35
C SER A 91 8.53 -1.45 -25.08
N ILE A 92 8.94 -2.63 -24.60
CA ILE A 92 10.02 -3.42 -25.22
C ILE A 92 9.66 -3.80 -26.65
N ILE A 93 8.45 -4.31 -26.87
CA ILE A 93 7.96 -4.68 -28.20
C ILE A 93 7.94 -3.46 -29.12
N THR A 94 7.39 -2.34 -28.63
CA THR A 94 7.27 -1.12 -29.44
C THR A 94 8.63 -0.54 -29.82
N LEU A 95 9.59 -0.53 -28.89
CA LEU A 95 10.96 -0.11 -29.17
C LEU A 95 11.66 -1.04 -30.16
N GLY A 96 11.40 -2.35 -30.10
CA GLY A 96 11.90 -3.32 -31.08
C GLY A 96 11.39 -3.03 -32.50
N ILE A 97 10.10 -2.71 -32.63
CA ILE A 97 9.50 -2.33 -33.93
C ILE A 97 10.11 -1.03 -34.45
N VAL A 98 10.24 -0.01 -33.59
CA VAL A 98 10.87 1.27 -33.95
C VAL A 98 12.32 1.05 -34.42
N ALA A 99 13.11 0.26 -33.66
CA ALA A 99 14.48 -0.05 -34.03
C ALA A 99 14.57 -0.81 -35.36
N PHE A 100 13.62 -1.72 -35.63
CA PHE A 100 13.54 -2.43 -36.90
C PHE A 100 13.25 -1.48 -38.07
N ILE A 101 12.26 -0.59 -37.94
CA ILE A 101 11.93 0.41 -38.98
C ILE A 101 13.15 1.27 -39.33
N PHE A 102 13.91 1.72 -38.31
CA PHE A 102 15.08 2.56 -38.52
C PHE A 102 16.40 1.80 -38.76
N SER A 103 16.36 0.46 -38.87
CA SER A 103 17.55 -0.34 -39.17
C SER A 103 17.93 -0.36 -40.65
N GLY A 104 17.06 0.14 -41.53
CA GLY A 104 17.29 0.30 -42.97
C GLY A 104 18.17 1.52 -43.32
N GLU A 105 19.00 1.37 -44.35
CA GLU A 105 20.12 2.25 -44.73
C GLU A 105 19.87 3.77 -44.66
N GLY A 106 20.76 4.48 -43.95
CA GLY A 106 21.30 5.83 -44.23
C GLY A 106 20.38 7.06 -44.26
N MET A 107 19.16 6.93 -44.78
CA MET A 107 18.19 8.01 -44.97
C MET A 107 16.82 7.59 -44.43
N ILE A 108 16.37 8.32 -43.41
CA ILE A 108 15.04 8.15 -42.83
C ILE A 108 14.02 8.80 -43.77
N ALA A 109 13.10 8.02 -44.35
CA ALA A 109 12.05 8.57 -45.20
C ALA A 109 10.95 9.23 -44.34
N PHE A 110 10.31 10.28 -44.87
CA PHE A 110 9.18 10.92 -44.17
C PHE A 110 8.00 9.95 -43.93
N SER A 111 7.84 8.95 -44.79
CA SER A 111 6.90 7.83 -44.60
C SER A 111 7.19 7.06 -43.31
N ASP A 112 8.45 6.86 -42.96
CA ASP A 112 8.85 6.11 -41.77
C ASP A 112 8.46 6.90 -40.50
N ILE A 113 8.60 8.22 -40.54
CA ILE A 113 8.13 9.12 -39.46
C ILE A 113 6.62 8.98 -39.27
N LEU A 114 5.82 9.01 -40.35
CA LEU A 114 4.38 8.81 -40.29
C LEU A 114 4.00 7.44 -39.70
N THR A 115 4.73 6.37 -40.04
CA THR A 115 4.48 5.03 -39.47
C THR A 115 4.81 4.92 -37.99
N THR A 116 5.65 5.81 -37.45
CA THR A 116 5.97 5.80 -36.00
C THR A 116 4.95 6.50 -35.12
N LEU A 117 4.04 7.32 -35.69
CA LEU A 117 3.02 8.05 -34.91
C LEU A 117 2.11 7.12 -34.09
N PRO A 118 1.53 6.03 -34.64
CA PRO A 118 0.78 5.06 -33.84
C PRO A 118 1.63 4.40 -32.74
N LEU A 119 2.90 4.12 -33.01
CA LEU A 119 3.82 3.53 -32.04
C LEU A 119 4.09 4.48 -30.86
N ALA A 120 4.17 5.80 -31.13
CA ALA A 120 4.28 6.80 -30.08
C ALA A 120 3.07 6.79 -29.14
N VAL A 121 1.85 6.63 -29.69
CA VAL A 121 0.63 6.48 -28.87
C VAL A 121 0.70 5.23 -28.00
N VAL A 122 1.15 4.10 -28.56
CA VAL A 122 1.34 2.85 -27.80
C VAL A 122 2.35 3.04 -26.65
N LEU A 123 3.44 3.77 -26.87
CA LEU A 123 4.41 4.10 -25.82
C LEU A 123 3.80 4.96 -24.71
N LEU A 124 2.93 5.91 -25.04
CA LEU A 124 2.22 6.71 -24.03
C LEU A 124 1.30 5.85 -23.17
N PHE A 125 0.53 4.95 -23.78
CA PHE A 125 -0.30 3.99 -23.04
C PHE A 125 0.54 3.05 -22.17
N SER A 126 1.66 2.57 -22.69
CA SER A 126 2.62 1.78 -21.90
C SER A 126 3.10 2.54 -20.66
N GLY A 127 3.55 3.79 -20.84
CA GLY A 127 3.99 4.65 -19.75
C GLY A 127 2.91 4.87 -18.70
N PHE A 128 1.65 5.01 -19.12
CA PHE A 128 0.50 5.10 -18.23
C PHE A 128 0.31 3.83 -17.38
N PHE A 129 0.39 2.64 -17.97
CA PHE A 129 0.29 1.37 -17.22
C PHE A 129 1.44 1.19 -16.22
N ILE A 130 2.67 1.51 -16.63
CA ILE A 130 3.85 1.50 -15.75
C ILE A 130 3.62 2.44 -14.57
N TRP A 131 3.16 3.67 -14.84
CA TRP A 131 2.89 4.67 -13.80
C TRP A 131 1.84 4.20 -12.79
N ILE A 132 0.73 3.59 -13.25
CA ILE A 132 -0.28 2.99 -12.37
C ILE A 132 0.35 1.89 -11.52
N GLY A 133 1.11 0.97 -12.13
CA GLY A 133 1.75 -0.14 -11.43
C GLY A 133 2.69 0.33 -10.33
N ILE A 134 3.55 1.30 -10.64
CA ILE A 134 4.48 1.92 -9.67
C ILE A 134 3.71 2.61 -8.54
N LYS A 135 2.71 3.43 -8.87
CA LYS A 135 1.91 4.16 -7.87
C LYS A 135 1.21 3.19 -6.92
N ALA A 136 0.65 2.10 -7.45
CA ALA A 136 -0.03 1.09 -6.68
C ALA A 136 0.94 0.30 -5.77
N LYS A 137 2.13 -0.05 -6.26
CA LYS A 137 3.16 -0.72 -5.43
C LYS A 137 3.79 0.20 -4.39
N ARG A 138 3.93 1.50 -4.67
CA ARG A 138 4.43 2.48 -3.71
C ARG A 138 3.50 2.60 -2.50
N LYS A 139 2.17 2.60 -2.72
CA LYS A 139 1.18 2.61 -1.64
C LYS A 139 1.34 1.41 -0.70
N GLU A 140 1.44 0.20 -1.27
CA GLU A 140 1.66 -1.03 -0.50
C GLU A 140 2.93 -0.94 0.36
N ARG A 141 4.05 -0.49 -0.21
CA ARG A 141 5.32 -0.34 0.52
C ARG A 141 5.23 0.68 1.64
N CYS A 142 4.58 1.82 1.43
CA CYS A 142 4.42 2.83 2.47
C CYS A 142 3.60 2.31 3.65
N VAL A 143 2.48 1.62 3.39
CA VAL A 143 1.65 1.00 4.42
C VAL A 143 2.43 -0.07 5.18
N LYS A 144 3.12 -0.97 4.44
CA LYS A 144 3.95 -2.01 5.03
C LYS A 144 5.04 -1.45 5.95
N GLY A 145 5.77 -0.43 5.48
CA GLY A 145 6.84 0.19 6.25
C GLY A 145 6.35 0.87 7.54
N MET A 146 5.18 1.52 7.53
CA MET A 146 4.61 2.10 8.76
C MET A 146 4.23 1.02 9.77
N LEU A 147 3.64 -0.09 9.32
CA LEU A 147 3.28 -1.20 10.20
C LEU A 147 4.51 -1.91 10.77
N GLU A 148 5.57 -2.09 9.99
CA GLU A 148 6.85 -2.64 10.47
C GLU A 148 7.48 -1.78 11.57
N GLN A 149 7.36 -0.46 11.51
CA GLN A 149 7.83 0.42 12.59
C GLN A 149 7.07 0.21 13.89
N VAL A 150 5.76 -0.02 13.83
CA VAL A 150 4.94 -0.31 15.03
C VAL A 150 5.32 -1.67 15.61
N GLU A 151 5.49 -2.66 14.76
CA GLU A 151 5.90 -4.00 15.16
C GLU A 151 7.25 -4.00 15.88
N MET A 152 8.24 -3.26 15.36
CA MET A 152 9.54 -3.10 16.04
C MET A 152 9.42 -2.39 17.38
N LYS A 153 8.60 -1.33 17.49
CA LYS A 153 8.38 -0.62 18.76
C LYS A 153 7.78 -1.54 19.82
N ALA A 154 6.74 -2.30 19.45
CA ALA A 154 6.10 -3.25 20.35
C ALA A 154 7.07 -4.33 20.85
N LEU A 155 7.98 -4.79 19.97
CA LEU A 155 8.98 -5.80 20.33
C LEU A 155 10.04 -5.25 21.29
N VAL A 156 10.48 -4.00 21.09
CA VAL A 156 11.39 -3.31 22.01
C VAL A 156 10.78 -3.14 23.39
N ASP A 157 9.52 -2.68 23.48
CA ASP A 157 8.83 -2.48 24.77
C ASP A 157 8.71 -3.78 25.56
N VAL A 158 8.46 -4.92 24.90
CA VAL A 158 8.40 -6.24 25.56
C VAL A 158 9.77 -6.69 26.08
N THR A 159 10.86 -6.35 25.40
CA THR A 159 12.23 -6.73 25.80
C THR A 159 12.88 -5.80 26.83
N THR A 160 12.25 -4.68 27.19
CA THR A 160 12.81 -3.73 28.16
C THR A 160 12.25 -4.03 29.56
N PRO A 161 13.07 -4.45 30.55
CA PRO A 161 12.56 -4.70 31.89
C PRO A 161 12.03 -3.40 32.52
N PRO A 162 10.96 -3.45 33.33
CA PRO A 162 10.45 -2.27 34.01
C PRO A 162 11.58 -1.71 34.89
N ARG A 163 11.89 -0.42 34.73
CA ARG A 163 12.78 0.28 35.66
C ARG A 163 12.14 0.22 37.03
N ASP A 164 12.73 -0.58 37.92
CA ASP A 164 12.36 -0.64 39.33
C ASP A 164 12.28 0.78 39.88
N THR A 165 11.05 1.17 40.21
CA THR A 165 10.79 2.35 41.00
C THR A 165 11.32 2.01 42.40
N LYS A 166 12.57 2.38 42.69
CA LYS A 166 13.10 2.32 44.05
C LYS A 166 12.20 3.20 44.90
N ILE A 167 11.31 2.56 45.65
CA ILE A 167 10.60 3.16 46.77
C ILE A 167 11.68 3.59 47.75
N VAL A 168 11.97 4.88 47.79
CA VAL A 168 12.79 5.49 48.83
C VAL A 168 11.93 5.46 50.10
N GLN A 169 12.06 4.39 50.88
CA GLN A 169 11.62 4.40 52.28
C GLN A 169 12.48 5.42 53.02
N ARG A 170 11.86 6.52 53.43
CA ARG A 170 12.38 7.39 54.50
C ARG A 170 12.51 6.53 55.76
N ILE A 171 13.72 6.50 56.32
CA ILE A 171 13.97 6.36 57.76
C ILE A 171 14.94 7.48 58.12
#